data_AF-B4WKB5-F1
#
_entry.id   AF-B4WKB5-F1
#
_cell.length_a   1.000
_cell.length_b   1.000
_cell.length_c   1.000
_cell.angle_alpha   90.00
_cell.angle_beta   90.00
_cell.angle_gamma   90.00
#
_symmetry.space_group_name_H-M   'P 1'
#
loop_
_entity.id
_entity.type
_entity.pdbx_description
1 polymer ?
#
loop_
_entity_poly.entity_id
_entity_poly.type
_entity_poly.pdbx_seq_one_letter_code
_entity_poly.pdbx_strand_id
1 'polypeptide(L)'
;MFHLGFSTLLAHELDAMTQAEWRLLFILRQFPDLLARNLFVTLHVPVVAILLWLIQHPSTVVRRWARTSLALFMVIHAGLHWNLRNHPLSTFTSTLSLSLIYGAGLLGFIYVVSAKRPKGLWQAV
;
A
#
# COMPACT_ATOMS: atom_id res chain seq x y z
N MET A 1 11.45 8.36 -2.16
CA MET A 1 11.08 7.11 -1.45
C MET A 1 9.58 7.01 -1.23
N PHE A 2 8.94 7.88 -0.44
CA PHE A 2 7.50 7.77 -0.19
C PHE A 2 6.64 7.74 -1.46
N HIS A 3 6.79 8.72 -2.36
CA HIS A 3 5.96 8.78 -3.57
C HIS A 3 6.17 7.58 -4.49
N LEU A 4 7.40 7.08 -4.60
CA LEU A 4 7.69 5.85 -5.35
C LEU A 4 6.99 4.65 -4.72
N GLY A 5 7.10 4.47 -3.39
CA GLY A 5 6.42 3.39 -2.68
C GLY A 5 4.90 3.48 -2.81
N PHE A 6 4.33 4.69 -2.74
CA PHE A 6 2.91 4.92 -2.95
C PHE A 6 2.47 4.60 -4.38
N SER A 7 3.22 5.01 -5.40
CA SER A 7 2.92 4.62 -6.78
C SER A 7 3.04 3.12 -7.00
N THR A 8 4.00 2.45 -6.36
CA THR A 8 4.14 0.99 -6.42
C THR A 8 2.96 0.30 -5.74
N LEU A 9 2.47 0.80 -4.61
CA LEU A 9 1.25 0.31 -3.96
C LEU A 9 0.03 0.49 -4.87
N LEU A 10 -0.13 1.66 -5.51
CA LEU A 10 -1.25 1.86 -6.45
C LEU A 10 -1.17 0.94 -7.67
N ALA A 11 0.04 0.68 -8.18
CA ALA A 11 0.24 -0.29 -9.25
C ALA A 11 -0.05 -1.73 -8.79
N HIS A 12 0.25 -2.06 -7.53
CA HIS A 12 -0.19 -3.33 -6.91
C HIS A 12 -1.71 -3.44 -6.89
N GLU A 13 -2.47 -2.38 -6.56
CA GLU A 13 -3.94 -2.43 -6.60
C GLU A 13 -4.50 -2.69 -8.01
N LEU A 14 -3.81 -2.22 -9.06
CA LEU A 14 -4.16 -2.55 -10.45
C LEU A 14 -3.91 -4.04 -10.75
N ASP A 15 -2.79 -4.59 -10.29
CA ASP A 15 -2.50 -6.02 -10.40
C ASP A 15 -3.50 -6.86 -9.58
N ALA A 16 -3.82 -6.43 -8.35
CA ALA A 16 -4.80 -7.05 -7.46
C ALA A 16 -6.19 -7.19 -8.11
N MET A 17 -6.59 -6.22 -8.92
CA MET A 17 -7.81 -6.32 -9.73
C MET A 17 -7.73 -7.47 -10.74
N THR A 18 -6.59 -7.66 -11.40
CA THR A 18 -6.39 -8.78 -12.34
C THR A 18 -6.31 -10.14 -11.64
N GLN A 19 -5.89 -10.15 -10.37
CA GLN A 19 -5.75 -11.34 -9.53
C GLN A 19 -6.98 -11.64 -8.66
N ALA A 20 -8.07 -10.89 -8.83
CA ALA A 20 -9.30 -11.06 -8.05
C ALA A 20 -9.11 -11.03 -6.52
N GLU A 21 -8.25 -10.14 -6.02
CA GLU A 21 -7.89 -10.07 -4.59
C GLU A 21 -9.09 -9.85 -3.66
N TRP A 22 -10.20 -9.28 -4.15
CA TRP A 22 -11.44 -9.16 -3.37
C TRP A 22 -11.94 -10.50 -2.80
N ARG A 23 -11.56 -11.64 -3.39
CA ARG A 23 -11.88 -12.98 -2.89
C ARG A 23 -11.12 -13.34 -1.59
N LEU A 24 -10.00 -12.68 -1.32
CA LEU A 24 -9.23 -12.82 -0.09
C LEU A 24 -9.70 -11.86 1.01
N LEU A 25 -10.29 -10.72 0.64
CA LEU A 25 -10.73 -9.70 1.59
C LEU A 25 -11.92 -10.17 2.43
N PHE A 26 -11.78 -10.14 3.76
CA PHE A 26 -12.76 -10.70 4.71
C PHE A 26 -14.20 -10.23 4.49
N ILE A 27 -14.36 -8.96 4.12
CA ILE A 27 -15.66 -8.32 3.86
C ILE A 27 -16.14 -8.64 2.44
N LEU A 28 -15.30 -8.42 1.41
CA LEU A 28 -15.74 -8.53 0.01
C LEU A 28 -15.97 -9.98 -0.44
N ARG A 29 -15.27 -10.96 0.15
CA ARG A 29 -15.42 -12.39 -0.18
C ARG A 29 -16.82 -12.97 0.07
N GLN A 30 -17.67 -12.24 0.79
CA GLN A 30 -19.03 -12.66 1.15
C GLN A 30 -20.05 -12.31 0.04
N PHE A 31 -19.69 -11.45 -0.90
CA PHE A 31 -20.60 -10.99 -1.96
C PHE A 31 -20.43 -11.80 -3.25
N PRO A 32 -21.45 -11.83 -4.12
CA PRO A 32 -21.31 -12.35 -5.48
C PRO A 32 -20.14 -11.70 -6.22
N ASP A 33 -19.40 -12.46 -7.02
CA ASP A 33 -18.11 -12.05 -7.59
C ASP A 33 -18.19 -10.72 -8.37
N LEU A 34 -19.25 -10.53 -9.18
CA LEU A 34 -19.47 -9.28 -9.92
C LEU A 34 -19.68 -8.08 -8.98
N LEU A 35 -20.43 -8.26 -7.90
CA LEU A 35 -20.67 -7.20 -6.91
C LEU A 35 -19.38 -6.91 -6.13
N ALA A 36 -18.67 -7.94 -5.67
CA ALA A 36 -17.41 -7.80 -4.94
C ALA A 36 -16.36 -7.05 -5.78
N ARG A 37 -16.22 -7.40 -7.06
CA ARG A 37 -15.36 -6.70 -8.03
C ARG A 37 -15.74 -5.22 -8.19
N ASN A 38 -17.04 -4.94 -8.40
CA ASN A 38 -17.51 -3.58 -8.60
C ASN A 38 -17.33 -2.73 -7.32
N LEU A 39 -17.56 -3.31 -6.14
CA LEU A 39 -17.29 -2.67 -4.86
C LEU A 39 -15.79 -2.43 -4.66
N PHE A 40 -14.94 -3.41 -5.00
CA PHE A 40 -13.49 -3.25 -4.95
C PHE A 40 -13.08 -2.00 -5.73
N VAL A 41 -13.43 -1.90 -7.01
CA VAL A 41 -13.05 -0.74 -7.83
C VAL A 41 -13.66 0.57 -7.32
N THR A 42 -14.97 0.58 -7.04
CA THR A 42 -15.67 1.83 -6.69
C THR A 42 -15.25 2.39 -5.32
N LEU A 43 -14.93 1.53 -4.34
CA LEU A 43 -14.43 1.96 -3.03
C LEU A 43 -12.99 2.50 -3.10
N HIS A 44 -12.18 2.04 -4.06
CA HIS A 44 -10.84 2.58 -4.25
C HIS A 44 -10.85 4.05 -4.68
N VAL A 45 -11.86 4.51 -5.43
CA VAL A 45 -11.94 5.92 -5.87
C VAL A 45 -11.95 6.91 -4.70
N PRO A 46 -12.90 6.87 -3.75
CA PRO A 46 -12.89 7.76 -2.60
C PRO A 46 -11.69 7.52 -1.68
N VAL A 47 -11.25 6.26 -1.49
CA VAL A 47 -10.08 5.95 -0.67
C VAL A 47 -8.82 6.61 -1.22
N VAL A 48 -8.54 6.44 -2.52
CA VAL A 48 -7.37 7.04 -3.17
C VAL A 48 -7.45 8.57 -3.15
N ALA A 49 -8.64 9.15 -3.37
CA ALA A 49 -8.82 10.60 -3.27
C ALA A 49 -8.50 11.13 -1.86
N ILE A 50 -9.00 10.48 -0.81
CA ILE A 50 -8.72 10.84 0.58
C ILE A 50 -7.23 10.68 0.89
N LEU A 51 -6.60 9.58 0.46
CA LEU A 51 -5.17 9.35 0.66
C LEU A 51 -4.33 10.43 -0.03
N LEU A 52 -4.64 10.77 -1.28
CA LEU A 52 -3.96 11.84 -2.03
C LEU A 52 -4.09 13.19 -1.33
N TRP A 53 -5.27 13.51 -0.79
CA TRP A 53 -5.50 14.72 -0.01
C TRP A 53 -4.68 14.72 1.29
N LEU A 54 -4.70 13.63 2.06
CA LEU A 54 -3.96 13.51 3.33
C LEU A 54 -2.44 13.62 3.13
N ILE A 55 -1.87 12.96 2.12
CA ILE A 55 -0.41 12.98 1.87
C ILE A 55 0.09 14.31 1.30
N GLN A 56 -0.83 15.21 0.91
CA GLN A 56 -0.55 16.56 0.41
C GLN A 56 -1.14 17.66 1.31
N HIS A 57 -1.67 17.29 2.47
CA HIS A 57 -2.37 18.22 3.35
C HIS A 57 -1.49 19.44 3.71
N PRO A 58 -2.05 20.66 3.79
CA PRO A 58 -1.29 21.87 4.13
C PRO A 58 -0.62 21.79 5.51
N SER A 59 -1.32 21.23 6.50
CA SER A 59 -0.74 20.94 7.81
C SER A 59 0.37 19.90 7.70
N THR A 60 1.59 20.31 8.08
CA THR A 60 2.79 19.47 8.08
C THR A 60 2.66 18.27 9.01
N VAL A 61 1.95 18.42 10.13
CA VAL A 61 1.67 17.35 11.10
C VAL A 61 0.81 16.27 10.46
N VAL A 62 -0.35 16.65 9.89
CA VAL A 62 -1.27 15.72 9.21
C VAL A 62 -0.55 15.01 8.07
N ARG A 63 0.16 15.77 7.23
CA ARG A 63 0.90 15.23 6.09
C ARG A 63 1.97 14.23 6.52
N ARG A 64 2.73 14.53 7.58
CA ARG A 64 3.77 13.63 8.10
C ARG A 64 3.16 12.35 8.64
N TRP A 65 2.12 12.46 9.48
CA TRP A 65 1.40 11.31 10.00
C TRP A 65 0.84 10.44 8.89
N ALA A 66 0.13 11.02 7.93
CA ALA A 66 -0.43 10.29 6.79
C ALA A 66 0.64 9.51 6.02
N ARG A 67 1.76 10.18 5.68
CA ARG A 67 2.86 9.53 4.94
C ARG A 67 3.54 8.43 5.75
N THR A 68 3.78 8.65 7.05
CA THR A 68 4.39 7.63 7.91
C THR A 68 3.45 6.44 8.12
N SER A 69 2.16 6.67 8.37
CA SER A 69 1.17 5.62 8.52
C SER A 69 1.00 4.81 7.24
N LEU A 70 0.93 5.46 6.07
CA LEU A 70 0.81 4.74 4.80
C LEU A 70 2.08 3.96 4.44
N ALA A 71 3.26 4.48 4.76
CA ALA A 71 4.50 3.75 4.59
C ALA A 71 4.60 2.52 5.52
N LEU A 72 4.09 2.64 6.76
CA LEU A 72 3.99 1.49 7.67
C LEU A 72 2.97 0.47 7.15
N PHE A 73 1.83 0.94 6.63
CA PHE A 73 0.84 0.08 5.98
C PHE A 73 1.47 -0.73 4.84
N MET A 74 2.29 -0.14 3.97
CA MET A 74 2.98 -0.90 2.90
C MET A 74 3.82 -2.07 3.44
N VAL A 75 4.51 -1.88 4.57
CA VAL A 75 5.31 -2.94 5.21
C VAL A 75 4.41 -4.05 5.74
N ILE A 76 3.35 -3.68 6.45
CA ILE A 76 2.38 -4.63 7.00
C ILE A 76 1.69 -5.39 5.86
N HIS A 77 1.28 -4.68 4.80
CA HIS A 77 0.64 -5.22 3.60
C HIS A 77 1.50 -6.27 2.91
N ALA A 78 2.79 -5.98 2.70
CA ALA A 78 3.74 -6.97 2.18
C ALA A 78 3.84 -8.21 3.09
N GLY A 79 3.80 -8.03 4.42
CA GLY A 79 3.74 -9.13 5.40
C GLY A 79 2.45 -9.95 5.33
N LEU A 80 1.30 -9.32 5.07
CA LEU A 80 0.03 -10.00 4.87
C LEU A 80 0.06 -10.88 3.61
N HIS A 81 0.58 -10.36 2.50
CA HIS A 81 0.79 -11.16 1.29
C HIS A 81 1.78 -12.31 1.51
N TRP A 82 2.86 -12.07 2.25
CA TRP A 82 3.76 -13.14 2.64
C TRP A 82 3.00 -14.24 3.40
N ASN A 83 2.18 -13.88 4.39
CA ASN A 83 1.42 -14.85 5.18
C ASN A 83 0.38 -15.62 4.32
N LEU A 84 -0.25 -14.96 3.36
CA LEU A 84 -1.29 -15.53 2.51
C LEU A 84 -0.78 -16.16 1.20
N ARG A 85 0.53 -16.17 0.96
CA ARG A 85 1.13 -16.63 -0.32
C ARG A 85 0.77 -18.07 -0.72
N ASN A 86 0.53 -18.95 0.26
CA ASN A 86 0.16 -20.34 0.04
C ASN A 86 -1.36 -20.57 0.09
N HIS A 87 -2.16 -19.51 0.27
CA HIS A 87 -3.61 -19.61 0.31
C HIS A 87 -4.14 -20.00 -1.09
N PRO A 88 -5.12 -20.92 -1.21
CA PRO A 88 -5.59 -21.42 -2.53
C PRO A 88 -6.20 -20.34 -3.43
N LEU A 89 -6.63 -19.22 -2.85
CA LEU A 89 -7.17 -18.07 -3.59
C LEU A 89 -6.11 -17.00 -3.90
N SER A 90 -4.87 -17.17 -3.47
CA SER A 90 -3.77 -16.24 -3.80
C SER A 90 -3.14 -16.63 -5.13
N THR A 91 -3.23 -15.75 -6.12
CA THR A 91 -2.72 -16.00 -7.48
C THR A 91 -1.49 -15.16 -7.83
N PHE A 92 -0.98 -14.35 -6.89
CA PHE A 92 0.21 -13.52 -7.06
C PHE A 92 1.49 -14.36 -7.16
N THR A 93 1.82 -14.81 -8.36
CA THR A 93 2.98 -15.67 -8.64
C THR A 93 4.00 -15.03 -9.60
N SER A 94 3.57 -14.01 -10.35
CA SER A 94 4.41 -13.36 -11.35
C SER A 94 5.50 -12.51 -10.70
N THR A 95 6.65 -12.37 -11.38
CA THR A 95 7.73 -11.48 -10.91
C THR A 95 7.25 -10.04 -10.76
N LEU A 96 6.35 -9.57 -11.64
CA LEU A 96 5.80 -8.23 -11.55
C LEU A 96 4.98 -8.07 -10.26
N SER A 97 4.04 -8.97 -9.99
CA SER A 97 3.21 -8.99 -8.78
C SER A 97 4.05 -8.97 -7.51
N LEU A 98 5.04 -9.87 -7.42
CA LEU A 98 5.91 -9.96 -6.26
C LEU A 98 6.77 -8.70 -6.10
N SER A 99 7.23 -8.11 -7.21
CA SER A 99 7.99 -6.85 -7.19
C SER A 99 7.14 -5.67 -6.74
N LEU A 100 5.86 -5.62 -7.11
CA LEU A 100 4.94 -4.58 -6.66
C LEU A 100 4.65 -4.70 -5.16
N ILE A 101 4.30 -5.92 -4.69
CA ILE A 101 4.02 -6.19 -3.27
C ILE A 101 5.23 -5.89 -2.40
N TYR A 102 6.35 -6.60 -2.63
CA TYR A 102 7.52 -6.51 -1.76
C TYR A 102 8.32 -5.24 -2.01
N GLY A 103 8.30 -4.71 -3.22
CA GLY A 103 8.90 -3.41 -3.54
C GLY A 103 8.21 -2.26 -2.81
N ALA A 104 6.87 -2.23 -2.77
CA ALA A 104 6.14 -1.25 -1.98
C ALA A 104 6.50 -1.36 -0.48
N GLY A 105 6.52 -2.58 0.06
CA GLY A 105 6.95 -2.85 1.44
C GLY A 105 8.36 -2.35 1.74
N LEU A 106 9.33 -2.66 0.88
CA LEU A 106 10.72 -2.21 1.02
C LEU A 106 10.84 -0.68 0.97
N LEU A 107 10.17 -0.02 0.02
CA LEU A 107 10.17 1.44 -0.10
C LEU A 107 9.52 2.13 1.10
N GLY A 108 8.44 1.54 1.64
CA GLY A 108 7.79 1.98 2.88
C GLY A 108 8.75 1.87 4.07
N PHE A 109 9.42 0.73 4.22
CA PHE A 109 10.42 0.51 5.26
C PHE A 109 11.56 1.53 5.19
N ILE A 110 12.15 1.73 4.01
CA ILE A 110 13.22 2.73 3.79
C ILE A 110 12.73 4.12 4.19
N TYR A 111 11.50 4.49 3.85
CA TYR A 111 10.93 5.78 4.23
C TYR A 111 10.82 5.95 5.74
N VAL A 112 10.28 4.96 6.46
CA VAL A 112 10.10 5.01 7.92
C VAL A 112 11.44 5.11 8.65
N VAL A 113 12.43 4.31 8.25
CA VAL A 113 13.78 4.35 8.84
C VAL A 113 14.46 5.70 8.57
N SER A 114 14.34 6.22 7.35
CA SER A 114 14.94 7.51 6.98
C SER A 114 14.27 8.69 7.69
N ALA A 115 12.96 8.61 7.94
CA ALA A 115 12.20 9.65 8.64
C ALA A 115 12.52 9.74 10.15
N LYS A 116 13.12 8.70 10.73
CA LYS A 116 13.55 8.62 12.14
C LYS A 116 14.97 9.10 12.39
N ARG A 117 15.78 9.32 11.33
CA ARG A 117 17.15 9.83 11.52
C ARG A 117 17.12 11.25 12.10
N PRO A 118 17.80 11.53 13.22
CA PRO A 118 17.90 12.89 13.75
C PRO A 118 18.57 13.80 12.71
N LYS A 119 18.00 14.99 12.48
CA LYS A 119 18.58 16.03 11.62
C LYS A 119 19.73 16.76 12.35
N GLY A 120 20.71 16.03 12.88
CA GLY A 120 21.78 16.63 13.66
C GLY A 120 23.00 15.74 13.75
N LEU A 121 23.93 15.93 12.81
CA LEU A 121 25.37 15.89 13.10
C LEU A 121 26.25 16.60 12.05
N TRP A 122 25.69 17.42 11.13
CA TRP A 122 26.47 18.15 10.11
C TRP A 122 25.82 19.50 9.73
N GLN A 123 25.31 20.26 10.70
CA GLN A 123 24.94 21.67 10.51
C GLN A 123 25.76 22.61 11.41
N ALA A 124 26.88 22.13 11.93
CA ALA A 124 27.82 22.91 12.73
C ALA A 124 29.26 22.63 12.25
N VAL A 125 29.55 22.98 11.00
CA VAL A 125 30.87 23.42 10.52
C VAL A 125 30.64 24.45 9.43
#